data_AF-A0AA35JLP1-F1
#
_entry.id   AF-A0AA35JLP1-F1
#
_cell.length_a   1.000
_cell.length_b   1.000
_cell.length_c   1.000
_cell.angle_alpha   90.00
_cell.angle_beta   90.00
_cell.angle_gamma   90.00
#
_symmetry.space_group_name_H-M   'P 1'
#
loop_
_entity.id
_entity.type
_entity.pdbx_description
1 polymer ?
#
loop_
_entity_poly.entity_id
_entity_poly.type
_entity_poly.pdbx_seq_one_letter_code
_entity_poly.pdbx_strand_id
1 'polypeptide(L)'
;MLIYRGWKPLLNASSIIRDPIRAVLPGVTIPAKRALHSINRLHVENKTENITNKTKEESHLTQMFKPPETSQYEGSYQRDYERIAKYSLIPLTIVPFYASLTGGVMHPLLDASLSSVFLIYLQYGFTSCIIDYIPKEKYPRWHKLALYSLYGGSMLSLYGIYELETKDNGFVDLVKKLWNQNDDHLYIFGRN
;
A
#
# COMPACT_ATOMS: atom_id res chain seq x y z
N MET A 1 34.50 -6.11 -35.87
CA MET A 1 33.94 -5.99 -34.51
C MET A 1 32.45 -6.35 -34.61
N LEU A 2 31.97 -7.56 -34.30
CA LEU A 2 32.09 -8.32 -33.02
C LEU A 2 31.73 -7.37 -31.87
N ILE A 3 30.69 -7.55 -31.04
CA ILE A 3 30.08 -8.77 -30.47
C ILE A 3 28.63 -8.38 -30.02
N TYR A 4 27.59 -9.23 -29.90
CA TYR A 4 27.38 -10.68 -30.04
C TYR A 4 25.94 -10.96 -30.61
N ARG A 5 25.44 -12.21 -30.53
CA ARG A 5 24.03 -12.62 -30.70
C ARG A 5 23.67 -13.66 -29.63
N GLY A 6 22.48 -13.55 -29.04
CA GLY A 6 21.62 -14.69 -28.67
C GLY A 6 21.93 -15.49 -27.39
N TRP A 7 20.88 -15.69 -26.58
CA TRP A 7 20.74 -16.86 -25.71
C TRP A 7 19.26 -17.27 -25.67
N LYS A 8 18.94 -18.48 -26.15
CA LYS A 8 17.68 -19.19 -25.86
C LYS A 8 18.06 -20.57 -25.32
N PRO A 9 17.54 -21.03 -24.17
CA PRO A 9 17.64 -22.42 -23.78
C PRO A 9 16.58 -23.25 -24.52
N LEU A 10 17.04 -24.14 -25.40
CA LEU A 10 16.30 -25.30 -25.89
C LEU A 10 16.66 -26.49 -25.01
N LEU A 11 15.73 -27.05 -24.24
CA LEU A 11 15.73 -28.46 -23.81
C LEU A 11 14.34 -28.86 -23.26
N ASN A 12 13.50 -29.46 -24.10
CA ASN A 12 13.04 -30.84 -23.85
C ASN A 12 12.54 -31.44 -25.18
N ALA A 13 12.80 -32.73 -25.40
CA ALA A 13 12.63 -33.36 -26.69
C ALA A 13 11.59 -34.49 -26.65
N SER A 14 10.83 -34.63 -27.74
CA SER A 14 10.19 -35.89 -28.19
C SER A 14 9.11 -36.51 -27.26
N SER A 15 8.08 -37.20 -27.73
CA SER A 15 7.56 -37.46 -29.08
C SER A 15 6.21 -38.20 -28.99
N ILE A 16 5.56 -38.41 -30.15
CA ILE A 16 4.88 -39.69 -30.51
C ILE A 16 3.47 -39.98 -29.94
N ILE A 17 2.57 -40.36 -30.88
CA ILE A 17 1.27 -41.08 -30.73
C ILE A 17 0.09 -40.23 -30.19
N ARG A 18 -0.73 -39.63 -31.07
CA ARG A 18 -1.87 -40.18 -31.86
C ARG A 18 -3.15 -40.40 -31.01
N ASP A 19 -4.23 -39.75 -31.43
CA ASP A 19 -5.59 -39.90 -30.91
C ASP A 19 -6.14 -41.33 -31.06
N PRO A 20 -6.83 -41.88 -30.04
CA PRO A 20 -7.57 -43.12 -30.23
C PRO A 20 -8.93 -43.18 -29.49
N ILE A 21 -9.85 -42.23 -29.70
CA ILE A 21 -11.30 -42.49 -29.51
C ILE A 21 -12.11 -41.95 -30.70
N ARG A 22 -12.05 -42.66 -31.84
CA ARG A 22 -13.12 -42.64 -32.86
C ARG A 22 -13.25 -44.00 -33.56
N ALA A 23 -13.52 -45.04 -32.78
CA ALA A 23 -13.92 -46.35 -33.29
C ALA A 23 -15.17 -46.83 -32.55
N VAL A 24 -16.33 -46.61 -33.16
CA VAL A 24 -17.60 -47.18 -32.70
C VAL A 24 -17.64 -48.64 -33.13
N LEU A 25 -17.78 -49.57 -32.18
CA LEU A 25 -18.13 -50.96 -32.44
C LEU A 25 -19.39 -51.32 -31.62
N PRO A 26 -20.44 -51.86 -32.24
CA PRO A 26 -21.66 -52.27 -31.55
C PRO A 26 -21.44 -53.61 -30.82
N GLY A 27 -22.16 -53.81 -29.70
CA GLY A 27 -22.26 -55.14 -29.07
C GLY A 27 -21.49 -55.34 -27.76
N VAL A 28 -21.51 -54.35 -26.84
CA VAL A 28 -21.13 -54.59 -25.43
C VAL A 28 -22.28 -54.21 -24.52
N THR A 29 -22.80 -55.19 -23.76
CA THR A 29 -23.84 -54.96 -22.75
C THR A 29 -23.27 -54.16 -21.58
N ILE A 30 -23.79 -52.95 -21.37
CA ILE A 30 -23.30 -52.04 -20.33
C ILE A 30 -23.83 -52.53 -18.97
N PRO A 31 -22.98 -52.92 -18.00
CA PRO A 31 -23.46 -53.29 -16.68
C PRO A 31 -24.01 -52.06 -15.95
N ALA A 32 -25.23 -52.16 -15.43
CA ALA A 32 -25.97 -51.06 -14.78
C ALA A 32 -25.21 -50.35 -13.64
N LYS A 33 -24.20 -51.00 -13.04
CA LYS A 33 -23.24 -50.38 -12.10
C LYS A 33 -22.56 -49.11 -12.64
N ARG A 34 -22.36 -48.95 -13.95
CA ARG A 34 -21.80 -47.71 -14.52
C ARG A 34 -22.77 -46.53 -14.51
N ALA A 35 -24.07 -46.77 -14.70
CA ALA A 35 -25.09 -45.72 -14.70
C ALA A 35 -25.32 -45.12 -13.30
N LEU A 36 -25.26 -45.95 -12.25
CA LEU A 36 -25.30 -45.45 -10.87
C LEU A 36 -24.07 -44.59 -10.52
N HIS A 37 -22.89 -44.91 -11.06
CA HIS A 37 -21.71 -44.08 -10.88
C HIS A 37 -21.87 -42.71 -11.58
N SER A 38 -22.50 -42.62 -12.75
CA SER A 38 -22.79 -41.33 -13.37
C SER A 38 -23.86 -40.55 -12.61
N ILE A 39 -24.94 -41.19 -12.13
CA ILE A 39 -25.98 -40.51 -11.33
C ILE A 39 -25.39 -39.94 -10.03
N ASN A 40 -24.58 -40.71 -9.30
CA ASN A 40 -23.90 -40.20 -8.10
C ASN A 40 -22.95 -39.05 -8.42
N ARG A 41 -22.25 -39.09 -9.56
CA ARG A 41 -21.34 -38.01 -9.99
C ARG A 41 -22.12 -36.73 -10.33
N LEU A 42 -23.21 -36.83 -11.08
CA LEU A 42 -24.08 -35.70 -11.42
C LEU A 42 -24.73 -35.08 -10.17
N HIS A 43 -25.12 -35.89 -9.19
CA HIS A 43 -25.66 -35.39 -7.92
C HIS A 43 -24.59 -34.68 -7.08
N VAL A 44 -23.35 -35.20 -7.05
CA VAL A 44 -22.22 -34.51 -6.41
C VAL A 44 -21.92 -33.18 -7.11
N GLU A 45 -21.83 -33.18 -8.43
CA GLU A 45 -21.53 -32.00 -9.27
C GLU A 45 -22.55 -30.88 -9.06
N ASN A 46 -23.85 -31.17 -9.21
CA ASN A 46 -24.93 -30.22 -8.92
C ASN A 46 -24.92 -29.72 -7.46
N LYS A 47 -24.51 -30.56 -6.50
CA LYS A 47 -24.39 -30.15 -5.09
C LYS A 47 -23.21 -29.20 -4.88
N THR A 48 -22.07 -29.44 -5.51
CA THR A 48 -20.94 -28.49 -5.50
C THR A 48 -21.29 -27.17 -6.19
N GLU A 49 -21.98 -27.18 -7.32
CA GLU A 49 -22.38 -25.94 -8.01
C GLU A 49 -23.33 -25.10 -7.14
N ASN A 50 -24.35 -25.72 -6.54
CA ASN A 50 -25.26 -25.01 -5.62
C ASN A 50 -24.53 -24.42 -4.39
N ILE A 51 -23.59 -25.16 -3.78
CA ILE A 51 -22.77 -24.64 -2.68
C ILE A 51 -21.89 -23.47 -3.15
N THR A 52 -21.29 -23.57 -4.33
CA THR A 52 -20.40 -22.54 -4.90
C THR A 52 -21.17 -21.26 -5.23
N ASN A 53 -22.36 -21.38 -5.81
CA ASN A 53 -23.24 -20.25 -6.14
C ASN A 53 -23.75 -19.57 -4.87
N LYS A 54 -24.23 -20.33 -3.88
CA LYS A 54 -24.63 -19.80 -2.58
C LYS A 54 -23.48 -19.08 -1.85
N THR A 55 -22.27 -19.64 -1.89
CA THR A 55 -21.07 -19.01 -1.30
C THR A 55 -20.70 -17.70 -2.03
N LYS A 56 -20.87 -17.64 -3.36
CA LYS A 56 -20.68 -16.38 -4.12
C LYS A 56 -21.72 -15.32 -3.75
N GLU A 57 -23.00 -15.68 -3.64
CA GLU A 57 -24.06 -14.75 -3.24
C GLU A 57 -23.84 -14.22 -1.82
N GLU A 58 -23.52 -15.11 -0.86
CA GLU A 58 -23.19 -14.71 0.52
C GLU A 58 -21.93 -13.81 0.58
N SER A 59 -20.92 -14.06 -0.27
CA SER A 59 -19.72 -13.20 -0.36
C SER A 59 -19.99 -11.81 -0.95
N HIS A 60 -21.04 -11.64 -1.75
CA HIS A 60 -21.47 -10.33 -2.25
C HIS A 60 -22.21 -9.53 -1.18
N LEU A 61 -22.98 -10.20 -0.32
CA LEU A 61 -23.67 -9.59 0.83
C LEU A 61 -22.74 -9.27 2.01
N THR A 62 -21.60 -9.96 2.11
CA THR A 62 -20.59 -9.78 3.16
C THR A 62 -19.25 -9.26 2.63
N GLN A 63 -19.28 -8.35 1.65
CA GLN A 63 -18.06 -7.64 1.24
C GLN A 63 -17.51 -6.81 2.39
N MET A 64 -16.45 -7.31 3.02
CA MET A 64 -15.71 -6.61 4.06
C MET A 64 -15.21 -5.27 3.51
N PHE A 65 -15.53 -4.18 4.20
CA PHE A 65 -15.21 -2.82 3.75
C PHE A 65 -13.71 -2.68 3.44
N LYS A 66 -13.38 -2.57 2.15
CA LYS A 66 -12.04 -2.25 1.69
C LYS A 66 -11.88 -0.72 1.78
N PRO A 67 -10.85 -0.21 2.48
CA PRO A 67 -10.61 1.23 2.54
C PRO A 67 -10.42 1.79 1.11
N PRO A 68 -10.89 3.03 0.83
CA PRO A 68 -10.83 3.62 -0.49
C PRO A 68 -9.39 3.62 -1.01
N GLU A 69 -9.22 3.31 -2.29
CA GLU A 69 -7.89 3.28 -2.90
C GLU A 69 -7.46 4.72 -3.21
N THR A 70 -6.30 5.12 -2.70
CA THR A 70 -5.66 6.39 -3.08
C THR A 70 -5.28 6.35 -4.55
N SER A 71 -5.36 7.48 -5.26
CA SER A 71 -4.85 7.54 -6.63
C SER A 71 -3.37 7.20 -6.67
N GLN A 72 -3.02 6.36 -7.64
CA GLN A 72 -1.66 5.92 -7.90
C GLN A 72 -1.21 6.47 -9.24
N TYR A 73 0.07 6.84 -9.36
CA TYR A 73 0.68 6.91 -10.69
C TYR A 73 0.66 5.51 -11.31
N GLU A 74 0.03 5.37 -12.48
CA GLU A 74 -0.05 4.12 -13.22
C GLU A 74 1.36 3.54 -13.43
N GLY A 75 1.57 2.30 -12.95
CA GLY A 75 2.86 1.61 -13.00
C GLY A 75 3.86 1.92 -11.87
N SER A 76 3.51 2.75 -10.88
CA SER A 76 4.39 3.07 -9.74
C SER A 76 4.06 2.29 -8.45
N TYR A 77 5.08 1.80 -7.76
CA TYR A 77 5.00 1.17 -6.43
C TYR A 77 4.70 2.16 -5.28
N GLN A 78 4.28 3.39 -5.58
CA GLN A 78 4.07 4.48 -4.62
C GLN A 78 3.18 4.10 -3.42
N ARG A 79 2.14 3.28 -3.63
CA ARG A 79 1.24 2.81 -2.57
C ARG A 79 1.91 1.87 -1.58
N ASP A 80 2.89 1.10 -2.01
CA ASP A 80 3.64 0.21 -1.11
C ASP A 80 4.67 0.99 -0.31
N TYR A 81 5.32 2.00 -0.91
CA TYR A 81 6.13 2.97 -0.17
C TYR A 81 5.30 3.78 0.84
N GLU A 82 4.09 4.20 0.48
CA GLU A 82 3.15 4.88 1.38
C GLU A 82 2.76 3.99 2.59
N ARG A 83 2.49 2.70 2.35
CA ARG A 83 2.23 1.70 3.42
C ARG A 83 3.43 1.51 4.33
N ILE A 84 4.63 1.34 3.76
CA ILE A 84 5.88 1.17 4.52
C ILE A 84 6.12 2.41 5.40
N ALA A 85 5.98 3.61 4.85
CA ALA A 85 6.11 4.87 5.60
C ALA A 85 5.06 5.00 6.71
N LYS A 86 3.79 4.65 6.45
CA LYS A 86 2.74 4.63 7.50
C LYS A 86 3.09 3.66 8.63
N TYR A 87 3.49 2.44 8.29
CA TYR A 87 3.77 1.41 9.29
C TYR A 87 5.05 1.66 10.10
N SER A 88 6.05 2.36 9.54
CA SER A 88 7.22 2.80 10.32
C SER A 88 6.92 4.05 11.16
N LEU A 89 6.09 4.97 10.66
CA LEU A 89 5.72 6.20 11.36
C LEU A 89 4.92 5.93 12.65
N ILE A 90 3.97 4.98 12.64
CA ILE A 90 3.14 4.64 13.81
C ILE A 90 3.99 4.39 15.07
N PRO A 91 4.89 3.38 15.13
CA PRO A 91 5.71 3.14 16.32
C PRO A 91 6.68 4.30 16.60
N LEU A 92 7.18 4.98 15.56
CA LEU A 92 8.12 6.08 15.71
C LEU A 92 7.49 7.28 16.43
N THR A 93 6.20 7.57 16.18
CA THR A 93 5.47 8.64 16.90
C THR A 93 5.21 8.34 18.38
N ILE A 94 5.19 7.07 18.80
CA ILE A 94 5.01 6.70 20.22
C ILE A 94 6.24 7.11 21.06
N VAL A 95 7.44 7.11 20.46
CA VAL A 95 8.72 7.43 21.11
C VAL A 95 8.73 8.83 21.75
N PRO A 96 8.46 9.95 21.04
CA PRO A 96 8.41 11.27 21.65
C PRO A 96 7.26 11.44 22.65
N PHE A 97 6.10 10.80 22.45
CA PHE A 97 5.02 10.83 23.45
C PHE A 97 5.45 10.19 24.77
N TYR A 98 6.09 9.02 24.73
CA TYR A 98 6.61 8.35 25.91
C TYR A 98 7.69 9.18 26.63
N ALA A 99 8.63 9.78 25.89
CA ALA A 99 9.63 10.65 26.48
C ALA A 99 9.03 11.93 27.06
N SER A 100 8.04 12.54 26.41
CA SER A 100 7.34 13.70 26.93
C SER A 100 6.59 13.40 28.24
N LEU A 101 5.99 12.21 28.35
CA LEU A 101 5.29 11.77 29.56
C LEU A 101 6.26 11.48 30.73
N THR A 102 7.45 10.99 30.43
CA THR A 102 8.49 10.66 31.44
C THR A 102 9.41 11.83 31.78
N GLY A 103 9.22 13.01 31.18
CA GLY A 103 10.12 14.16 31.33
C GLY A 103 11.51 13.96 30.70
N GLY A 104 11.66 12.97 29.83
CA GLY A 104 12.92 12.62 29.19
C GLY A 104 13.33 13.58 28.07
N VAL A 105 14.64 13.81 27.96
CA VAL A 105 15.26 14.52 26.83
C VAL A 105 15.24 13.61 25.60
N MET A 106 14.77 14.12 24.46
CA MET A 106 14.81 13.42 23.19
C MET A 106 16.22 13.41 22.60
N HIS A 107 16.61 12.31 21.94
CA HIS A 107 17.89 12.23 21.26
C HIS A 107 17.77 12.84 19.84
N PRO A 108 18.60 13.81 19.43
CA PRO A 108 18.45 14.52 18.15
C PRO A 108 18.31 13.59 16.93
N LEU A 109 19.16 12.55 16.82
CA LEU A 109 19.04 11.57 15.72
C LEU A 109 17.67 10.88 15.62
N LEU A 110 16.95 10.70 16.74
CA LEU A 110 15.60 10.12 16.72
C LEU A 110 14.58 11.14 16.21
N ASP A 111 14.68 12.40 16.65
CA ASP A 111 13.81 13.50 16.23
C ASP A 111 14.01 13.84 14.73
N ALA A 112 15.28 13.93 14.30
CA ALA A 112 15.67 14.02 12.89
C ALA A 112 15.12 12.85 12.05
N SER A 113 15.14 11.61 12.57
CA SER A 113 14.58 10.45 11.86
C SER A 113 13.05 10.48 11.77
N LEU A 114 12.39 10.93 12.84
CA LEU A 114 10.94 11.05 12.93
C LEU A 114 10.42 12.11 11.96
N SER A 115 11.00 13.31 12.01
CA SER A 115 10.65 14.41 11.12
C SER A 115 10.95 14.08 9.65
N SER A 116 12.04 13.36 9.36
CA SER A 116 12.37 12.89 8.00
C SER A 116 11.37 11.85 7.46
N VAL A 117 11.00 10.84 8.25
CA VAL A 117 10.00 9.83 7.84
C VAL A 117 8.61 10.47 7.69
N PHE A 118 8.27 11.41 8.58
CA PHE A 118 7.04 12.19 8.50
C PHE A 118 6.97 13.03 7.21
N LEU A 119 8.07 13.70 6.83
CA LEU A 119 8.16 14.47 5.60
C LEU A 119 7.98 13.58 4.35
N ILE A 120 8.59 12.40 4.32
CA ILE A 120 8.41 11.42 3.23
C ILE A 120 6.95 10.96 3.14
N TYR A 121 6.31 10.71 4.27
CA TYR A 121 4.89 10.35 4.33
C TYR A 121 3.98 11.46 3.76
N LEU A 122 4.21 12.72 4.17
CA LEU A 122 3.49 13.88 3.64
C LEU A 122 3.70 14.07 2.13
N GLN A 123 4.93 13.91 1.63
CA GLN A 123 5.25 14.00 0.20
C GLN A 123 4.40 13.03 -0.62
N TYR A 124 4.27 11.76 -0.19
CA TYR A 124 3.43 10.79 -0.91
C TYR A 124 1.94 11.14 -0.83
N GLY A 125 1.44 11.52 0.35
CA GLY A 125 0.03 11.91 0.54
C GLY A 125 -0.36 13.12 -0.30
N PHE A 126 0.46 14.17 -0.34
CA PHE A 126 0.23 15.33 -1.21
C PHE A 126 0.39 14.99 -2.70
N THR A 127 1.26 14.06 -3.06
CA THR A 127 1.39 13.61 -4.46
C THR A 127 0.09 12.95 -4.94
N SER A 128 -0.50 12.03 -4.17
CA SER A 128 -1.81 11.45 -4.51
C SER A 128 -2.93 12.50 -4.52
N CYS A 129 -2.97 13.42 -3.55
CA CYS A 129 -3.93 14.53 -3.53
C CYS A 129 -3.86 15.40 -4.81
N ILE A 130 -2.65 15.72 -5.30
CA ILE A 130 -2.45 16.47 -6.55
C ILE A 130 -2.95 15.68 -7.77
N ILE A 131 -2.76 14.35 -7.81
CA ILE A 131 -3.23 13.51 -8.91
C ILE A 131 -4.76 13.46 -8.96
N ASP A 132 -5.42 13.28 -7.80
CA ASP A 132 -6.89 13.22 -7.70
C ASP A 132 -7.55 14.54 -8.09
N TYR A 133 -7.08 15.68 -7.57
CA TYR A 133 -7.74 16.97 -7.77
C TYR A 133 -7.27 17.75 -9.00
N ILE A 134 -6.06 17.51 -9.51
CA ILE A 134 -5.48 18.27 -10.63
C ILE A 134 -5.17 17.32 -11.81
N PRO A 135 -6.20 16.94 -12.62
CA PRO A 135 -6.03 16.00 -13.71
C PRO A 135 -5.09 16.54 -14.79
N LYS A 136 -4.07 15.74 -15.10
CA LYS A 136 -2.99 16.05 -16.06
C LYS A 136 -3.50 16.38 -17.47
N GLU A 137 -4.61 15.77 -17.88
CA GLU A 137 -5.22 15.95 -19.20
C GLU A 137 -5.80 17.36 -19.40
N LYS A 138 -6.49 17.89 -18.39
CA LYS A 138 -7.18 19.18 -18.46
C LYS A 138 -6.28 20.36 -18.09
N TYR A 139 -5.39 20.18 -17.10
CA TYR A 139 -4.56 21.27 -16.55
C TYR A 139 -3.06 20.93 -16.46
N PRO A 140 -2.39 20.57 -17.57
CA PRO A 140 -1.01 20.09 -17.56
C PRO A 140 0.02 21.12 -17.04
N ARG A 141 -0.25 22.42 -17.18
CA ARG A 141 0.61 23.49 -16.65
C ARG A 141 0.55 23.57 -15.12
N TRP A 142 -0.66 23.61 -14.57
CA TRP A 142 -0.88 23.70 -13.11
C TRP A 142 -0.48 22.41 -12.39
N HIS A 143 -0.75 21.24 -12.98
CA HIS A 143 -0.30 19.94 -12.46
C HIS A 143 1.23 19.90 -12.28
N LYS A 144 1.99 20.32 -13.31
CA LYS A 144 3.46 20.41 -13.21
C LYS A 144 3.92 21.44 -12.17
N LEU A 145 3.30 22.62 -12.12
CA LEU A 145 3.65 23.65 -11.15
C LEU A 145 3.41 23.16 -9.71
N ALA A 146 2.27 22.50 -9.44
CA ALA A 146 1.97 21.93 -8.13
C ALA A 146 2.99 20.86 -7.71
N LEU A 147 3.38 19.96 -8.62
CA LEU A 147 4.43 18.97 -8.36
C LEU A 147 5.80 19.61 -8.08
N TYR A 148 6.23 20.59 -8.89
CA TYR A 148 7.50 21.28 -8.64
C TYR A 148 7.48 22.09 -7.33
N SER A 149 6.35 22.72 -7.00
CA SER A 149 6.16 23.41 -5.71
C SER A 149 6.19 22.43 -4.53
N LEU A 150 5.62 21.24 -4.69
CA LEU A 150 5.66 20.19 -3.66
C LEU A 150 7.09 19.68 -3.45
N TYR A 151 7.82 19.37 -4.52
CA TYR A 151 9.24 18.98 -4.41
C TYR A 151 10.11 20.10 -3.82
N GLY A 152 9.90 21.35 -4.23
CA GLY A 152 10.60 22.51 -3.66
C GLY A 152 10.31 22.71 -2.18
N GLY A 153 9.03 22.62 -1.78
CA GLY A 153 8.61 22.68 -0.38
C GLY A 153 9.20 21.56 0.48
N SER A 154 9.28 20.34 -0.05
CA SER A 154 9.90 19.21 0.65
C SER A 154 11.42 19.35 0.78
N MET A 155 12.13 19.87 -0.23
CA MET A 155 13.56 20.18 -0.11
C MET A 155 13.82 21.30 0.91
N LEU A 156 12.99 22.34 0.93
CA LEU A 156 13.05 23.42 1.91
C LEU A 156 12.74 22.91 3.34
N SER A 157 11.75 22.03 3.48
CA SER A 157 11.39 21.42 4.77
C SER A 157 12.50 20.51 5.29
N LEU A 158 13.16 19.74 4.41
CA LEU A 158 14.32 18.93 4.77
C LEU A 158 15.51 19.77 5.25
N TYR A 159 15.73 20.94 4.61
CA TYR A 159 16.72 21.91 5.09
C TYR A 159 16.33 22.51 6.46
N GLY A 160 15.05 22.84 6.66
CA GLY A 160 14.54 23.32 7.95
C GLY A 160 14.70 22.30 9.08
N ILE A 161 14.46 21.01 8.81
CA ILE A 161 14.75 19.92 9.76
C ILE A 161 16.25 19.90 10.10
N TYR A 162 17.14 19.97 9.11
CA TYR A 162 18.59 20.01 9.35
C TYR A 162 19.00 21.23 10.20
N GLU A 163 18.40 22.39 9.97
CA GLU A 163 18.69 23.60 10.75
C GLU A 163 18.20 23.49 12.20
N LEU A 164 16.98 22.99 12.43
CA LEU A 164 16.40 22.76 13.77
C LEU A 164 17.19 21.76 14.61
N GLU A 165 17.73 20.71 13.98
CA GLU A 165 18.52 19.68 14.67
C GLU A 165 19.99 20.09 14.91
N THR A 166 20.48 21.10 14.16
CA THR A 166 21.88 21.56 14.26
C THR A 166 22.03 22.82 15.12
N LYS A 167 21.05 23.73 15.09
CA LYS A 167 21.11 25.02 15.78
C LYS A 167 20.18 25.10 17.01
N ASP A 168 19.06 24.39 16.98
CA ASP A 168 18.04 24.39 18.03
C ASP A 168 18.00 23.03 18.75
N ASN A 169 16.95 22.81 19.56
CA ASN A 169 16.75 21.62 20.39
C ASN A 169 15.96 20.49 19.68
N GLY A 170 15.82 20.54 18.35
CA GLY A 170 15.07 19.56 17.55
C GLY A 170 13.59 19.89 17.34
N PHE A 171 12.96 19.16 16.43
CA PHE A 171 11.58 19.40 15.99
C PHE A 171 10.52 19.17 17.10
N VAL A 172 10.65 18.11 17.90
CA VAL A 172 9.70 17.81 19.00
C VAL A 172 9.77 18.86 20.11
N ASP A 173 10.93 19.46 20.36
CA ASP A 173 11.05 20.56 21.34
C ASP A 173 10.36 21.84 20.85
N LEU A 174 10.46 22.16 19.54
CA LEU A 174 9.70 23.24 18.92
C LEU A 174 8.18 23.02 19.06
N VAL A 175 7.70 21.78 18.85
CA VAL A 175 6.27 21.44 19.05
C VAL A 175 5.85 21.59 20.52
N LYS A 176 6.70 21.18 21.48
CA LYS A 176 6.44 21.37 22.93
C LYS A 176 6.36 22.86 23.30
N LYS A 177 7.28 23.68 22.81
CA LYS A 177 7.30 25.14 23.02
C LYS A 177 6.06 25.82 22.45
N LEU A 178 5.60 25.39 21.27
CA LEU A 178 4.39 25.91 20.64
C LEU A 178 3.10 25.55 21.41
N TRP A 179 3.09 24.39 22.09
CA TRP A 179 1.94 23.95 22.88
C TRP A 179 1.88 24.61 24.28
N ASN A 180 3.03 24.83 24.91
CA ASN A 180 3.14 25.38 26.27
C ASN A 180 3.30 26.90 26.27
N GLN A 181 2.53 27.62 25.47
CA GLN A 181 2.70 29.06 25.30
C GLN A 181 2.37 29.82 26.59
N ASN A 182 3.38 30.50 27.16
CA ASN A 182 3.36 31.14 28.48
C ASN A 182 2.10 31.97 28.80
N ASP A 183 1.28 31.44 29.71
CA ASP A 183 0.19 32.16 30.39
C ASP A 183 0.69 33.21 31.41
N ASP A 184 2.01 33.43 31.51
CA ASP A 184 2.71 34.33 32.46
C ASP A 184 2.23 35.80 32.46
N HIS A 185 1.43 36.18 31.46
CA HIS A 185 0.85 37.52 31.30
C HIS A 185 -0.65 37.60 31.64
N LEU A 186 -1.29 36.49 32.01
CA LEU A 186 -2.69 36.40 32.45
C LEU A 186 -2.80 36.43 33.98
N TYR A 187 -2.50 37.58 34.58
CA TYR A 187 -2.65 37.86 36.03
C TYR A 187 -4.08 37.69 36.59
N ILE A 188 -5.04 37.27 35.76
CA ILE A 188 -6.48 37.15 36.06
C ILE A 188 -6.84 35.80 36.71
N PHE A 189 -5.99 34.77 36.57
CA PHE A 189 -6.19 33.46 37.20
C PHE A 189 -5.19 33.21 38.33
N GLY A 190 -5.18 34.10 39.33
CA GLY A 190 -4.40 33.94 40.54
C GLY A 190 -4.81 32.68 41.32
N ARG A 191 -3.91 31.70 41.40
CA ARG A 191 -4.02 30.53 42.26
C ARG A 191 -2.78 30.45 43.15
N ASN A 192 -2.96 30.78 44.43
CA ASN A 192 -2.06 30.39 45.52
C ASN A 192 -2.04 28.87 45.69
#